data_AF-A0A0C9U647-F1
#
_entry.id   AF-A0A0C9U647-F1
#
_cell.length_a   1.000
_cell.length_b   1.000
_cell.length_c   1.000
_cell.angle_alpha   90.00
_cell.angle_beta   90.00
_cell.angle_gamma   90.00
#
_symmetry.space_group_name_H-M   'P 1'
#
loop_
_entity.id
_entity.type
_entity.pdbx_description
1 polymer ?
#
loop_
_entity_poly.entity_id
_entity_poly.type
_entity_poly.pdbx_seq_one_letter_code
_entity_poly.pdbx_strand_id
1 'polypeptide(L)'
;MINRMPDDYRFHHVMKHVFESIIAENTANDEPTAPRIQIIGRKGGAVTPPWEFYYTNKIMRGAGVPKSDMSKLKGCGCIGPCDPKSKTCTCIKRQKKWADDSSVKGFLYNKKEKLTTDKGYPIFECNDACECSEDCMNRVIGRGRKAEISIQLTDKKGWGVFADKPIQKGTFLGVYAGEMILEAEADDRGKLYDKYGRTYLFDMDFWFLRGLAREQEKDTNQVSSTHTIDAFHVGNVRIHTISDRASTEPLPFFLLSMQFTRFLNHSCEPNCQIVASYVNEPDMHKPTLTIFTYKDVQAGEELTFAYHGLGLDEDDPEEEVEESGEMKKIVVRIHITLRQNEDC
;
A
#
# COMPACT_ATOMS: atom_id res chain seq x y z
N MET A 1 8.15 10.60 23.47
CA MET A 1 8.13 9.74 22.26
C MET A 1 8.14 8.30 22.75
N ILE A 2 7.12 7.50 22.41
CA ILE A 2 6.88 6.15 22.96
C ILE A 2 8.06 5.18 22.68
N ASN A 3 8.84 5.45 21.64
CA ASN A 3 10.06 4.69 21.28
C ASN A 3 11.24 4.82 22.26
N ARG A 4 11.11 5.66 23.30
CA ARG A 4 12.07 5.73 24.41
C ARG A 4 11.58 5.00 25.67
N MET A 5 10.39 4.39 25.61
CA MET A 5 9.88 3.63 26.74
C MET A 5 10.64 2.32 26.86
N PRO A 6 11.07 1.91 28.07
CA PRO A 6 11.76 0.65 28.24
C PRO A 6 10.83 -0.53 27.92
N ASP A 7 11.43 -1.68 27.61
CA ASP A 7 10.77 -2.88 27.10
C ASP A 7 9.64 -3.37 28.02
N ASP A 8 9.87 -3.34 29.32
CA ASP A 8 8.90 -3.71 30.36
C ASP A 8 7.61 -2.89 30.26
N TYR A 9 7.71 -1.59 29.97
CA TYR A 9 6.56 -0.73 29.76
C TYR A 9 5.86 -1.10 28.46
N ARG A 10 6.60 -1.29 27.36
CA ARG A 10 6.05 -1.64 26.04
C ARG A 10 5.27 -2.95 26.03
N PHE A 11 5.69 -3.93 26.84
CA PHE A 11 5.04 -5.24 26.95
C PHE A 11 3.94 -5.30 28.02
N HIS A 12 3.63 -4.19 28.70
CA HIS A 12 2.55 -4.18 29.67
C HIS A 12 1.17 -4.30 28.99
N HIS A 13 0.24 -5.05 29.58
CA HIS A 13 -1.09 -5.31 29.00
C HIS A 13 -1.91 -4.05 28.69
N VAL A 14 -1.72 -2.97 29.47
CA VAL A 14 -2.36 -1.68 29.22
C VAL A 14 -1.89 -1.04 27.92
N MET A 15 -0.66 -1.31 27.48
CA MET A 15 -0.11 -0.74 26.26
C MET A 15 -0.83 -1.23 25.01
N LYS A 16 -1.43 -2.42 25.05
CA LYS A 16 -2.34 -2.88 24.00
C LYS A 16 -3.44 -1.85 23.73
N HIS A 17 -4.15 -1.42 24.77
CA HIS A 17 -5.26 -0.48 24.63
C HIS A 17 -4.80 0.92 24.21
N VAL A 18 -3.63 1.34 24.68
CA VAL A 18 -3.01 2.60 24.24
C VAL A 18 -2.69 2.53 22.74
N PHE A 19 -2.14 1.40 22.26
CA PHE A 19 -1.80 1.21 20.85
C PHE A 19 -3.06 1.23 19.97
N GLU A 20 -4.08 0.46 20.36
CA GLU A 20 -5.38 0.42 19.69
C GLU A 20 -6.03 1.82 19.63
N SER A 21 -5.90 2.60 20.70
CA SER A 21 -6.43 3.97 20.78
C SER A 21 -5.68 4.95 19.88
N ILE A 22 -4.35 4.83 19.79
CA ILE A 22 -3.54 5.64 18.87
C ILE A 22 -3.88 5.31 17.41
N ILE A 23 -4.06 4.04 17.06
CA ILE A 23 -4.52 3.65 15.72
C ILE A 23 -5.85 4.37 15.44
N ALA A 24 -6.83 4.23 16.33
CA ALA A 24 -8.16 4.80 16.14
C ALA A 24 -8.16 6.34 16.06
N GLU A 25 -7.36 7.02 16.89
CA GLU A 25 -7.21 8.47 16.88
C GLU A 25 -6.59 8.95 15.56
N ASN A 26 -5.49 8.31 15.14
CA ASN A 26 -4.76 8.71 13.94
C ASN A 26 -5.56 8.50 12.65
N THR A 27 -6.47 7.52 12.64
CA THR A 27 -7.31 7.23 11.47
C THR A 27 -8.66 7.91 11.49
N ALA A 28 -9.04 8.58 12.59
CA ALA A 28 -10.39 9.09 12.79
C ALA A 28 -10.86 10.03 11.69
N ASN A 29 -9.95 10.82 11.10
CA ASN A 29 -10.28 11.75 10.02
C ASN A 29 -10.27 11.08 8.63
N ASP A 30 -9.41 10.07 8.42
CA ASP A 30 -9.20 9.47 7.11
C ASP A 30 -10.20 8.32 6.85
N GLU A 31 -10.60 7.59 7.89
CA GLU A 31 -11.58 6.51 7.80
C GLU A 31 -12.51 6.48 9.05
N PRO A 32 -13.34 7.53 9.27
CA PRO A 32 -14.12 7.71 10.50
C PRO A 32 -15.08 6.56 10.84
N THR A 33 -15.46 5.77 9.83
CA THR A 33 -16.41 4.66 9.97
C THR A 33 -15.75 3.28 9.98
N ALA A 34 -14.42 3.22 9.87
CA ALA A 34 -13.71 1.95 9.82
C ALA A 34 -13.82 1.20 11.16
N PRO A 35 -14.03 -0.13 11.13
CA PRO A 35 -13.99 -0.93 12.35
C PRO A 35 -12.63 -0.81 13.04
N ARG A 36 -12.63 -0.76 14.37
CA ARG A 36 -11.37 -0.71 15.15
C ARG A 36 -10.51 -1.94 14.88
N ILE A 37 -9.21 -1.73 14.75
CA ILE A 37 -8.23 -2.81 14.63
C ILE A 37 -7.87 -3.29 16.02
N GLN A 38 -8.04 -4.59 16.26
CA GLN A 38 -7.66 -5.20 17.53
C GLN A 38 -6.24 -5.76 17.47
N ILE A 39 -5.53 -5.72 18.60
CA ILE A 39 -4.19 -6.33 18.72
C ILE A 39 -4.30 -7.62 19.53
N ILE A 40 -3.92 -8.76 18.96
CA ILE A 40 -3.96 -10.06 19.64
C ILE A 40 -2.52 -10.56 19.84
N GLY A 41 -1.97 -10.30 21.02
CA GLY A 41 -0.67 -10.84 21.44
C GLY A 41 -0.75 -12.28 21.95
N ARG A 42 0.40 -12.89 22.23
CA ARG A 42 0.50 -14.26 22.79
C ARG A 42 0.80 -14.20 24.29
N LYS A 43 0.17 -15.09 25.06
CA LYS A 43 0.45 -15.24 26.50
C LYS A 43 1.92 -15.65 26.71
N GLY A 44 2.68 -14.84 27.43
CA GLY A 44 4.13 -15.04 27.66
C GLY A 44 5.03 -14.54 26.53
N GLY A 45 4.48 -13.85 25.51
CA GLY A 45 5.22 -13.23 24.41
C GLY A 45 4.94 -11.74 24.28
N ALA A 46 5.25 -11.16 23.12
CA ALA A 46 5.00 -9.76 22.84
C ALA A 46 3.49 -9.43 22.88
N VAL A 47 3.15 -8.36 23.59
CA VAL A 47 1.75 -7.91 23.79
C VAL A 47 1.30 -6.93 22.71
N THR A 48 2.24 -6.18 22.12
CA THR A 48 1.99 -5.22 21.03
C THR A 48 3.07 -5.33 19.96
N PRO A 49 2.77 -4.91 18.72
CA PRO A 49 3.79 -4.66 17.72
C PRO A 49 4.85 -3.64 18.19
N PRO A 50 6.00 -3.56 17.50
CA PRO A 50 6.97 -2.49 17.72
C PRO A 50 6.28 -1.12 17.60
N TRP A 51 6.56 -0.23 18.56
CA TRP A 51 5.98 1.11 18.63
C TRP A 51 6.67 2.14 17.74
N GLU A 52 7.63 1.67 16.96
CA GLU A 52 8.58 2.48 16.20
C GLU A 52 7.96 3.26 15.04
N PHE A 53 6.62 3.37 14.96
CA PHE A 53 5.94 4.13 13.93
C PHE A 53 4.66 4.80 14.45
N TYR A 54 4.35 5.94 13.86
CA TYR A 54 3.07 6.62 13.88
C TYR A 54 2.12 5.96 12.89
N TYR A 55 0.92 5.60 13.33
CA TYR A 55 -0.06 5.04 12.42
C TYR A 55 -0.61 6.14 11.50
N THR A 56 -0.67 5.97 10.18
CA THR A 56 -1.36 6.88 9.25
C THR A 56 -1.95 6.13 8.06
N ASN A 57 -2.99 6.70 7.46
CA ASN A 57 -3.54 6.25 6.18
C ASN A 57 -3.01 7.06 4.99
N LYS A 58 -2.12 8.03 5.23
CA LYS A 58 -1.58 8.93 4.21
C LYS A 58 -0.22 8.46 3.71
N ILE A 59 -0.01 8.58 2.41
CA ILE A 59 1.33 8.46 1.84
C ILE A 59 2.09 9.75 2.16
N MET A 60 3.21 9.63 2.86
CA MET A 60 4.09 10.75 3.16
C MET A 60 4.98 11.01 1.95
N ARG A 61 5.24 12.28 1.63
CA ARG A 61 6.15 12.64 0.53
C ARG A 61 7.52 12.95 1.11
N GLY A 62 8.51 12.17 0.71
CA GLY A 62 9.91 12.37 1.06
C GLY A 62 10.50 13.60 0.39
N ALA A 63 11.74 13.92 0.74
CA ALA A 63 12.44 15.07 0.19
C ALA A 63 12.58 14.95 -1.34
N GLY A 64 12.32 16.05 -2.06
CA GLY A 64 12.42 16.09 -3.52
C GLY A 64 11.19 15.55 -4.27
N VAL A 65 10.27 14.83 -3.62
CA VAL A 65 9.03 14.34 -4.26
C VAL A 65 8.06 15.50 -4.50
N PRO A 66 7.67 15.79 -5.77
CA PRO A 66 6.78 16.90 -6.07
C PRO A 66 5.39 16.76 -5.42
N LYS A 67 4.89 17.86 -4.87
CA LYS A 67 3.50 17.95 -4.40
C LYS A 67 2.54 17.76 -5.57
N SER A 68 1.38 17.16 -5.30
CA SER A 68 0.30 17.05 -6.28
C SER A 68 -0.21 18.43 -6.67
N ASP A 69 -0.27 18.68 -7.97
CA ASP A 69 -0.83 19.91 -8.51
C ASP A 69 -2.34 19.77 -8.67
N MET A 70 -3.08 20.07 -7.61
CA MET A 70 -4.54 19.88 -7.55
C MET A 70 -5.31 20.62 -8.67
N SER A 71 -4.72 21.66 -9.27
CA SER A 71 -5.33 22.38 -10.40
C SER A 71 -5.44 21.52 -11.67
N LYS A 72 -4.64 20.45 -11.76
CA LYS A 72 -4.64 19.49 -12.87
C LYS A 72 -5.62 18.33 -12.67
N LEU A 73 -6.32 18.27 -11.52
CA LEU A 73 -7.32 17.24 -11.29
C LEU A 73 -8.46 17.36 -12.30
N LYS A 74 -8.86 16.21 -12.84
CA LYS A 74 -9.99 16.10 -13.75
C LYS A 74 -11.11 15.37 -13.02
N GLY A 75 -12.28 16.00 -12.96
CA GLY A 75 -13.49 15.42 -12.39
C GLY A 75 -14.65 15.37 -13.38
N CYS A 76 -15.74 14.72 -12.98
CA CYS A 76 -16.98 14.69 -13.74
C CYS A 76 -17.97 15.74 -13.23
N GLY A 77 -18.77 16.31 -14.14
CA GLY A 77 -19.96 17.13 -13.80
C GLY A 77 -21.23 16.30 -13.66
N CYS A 78 -21.14 15.12 -13.05
CA CYS A 78 -22.32 14.27 -12.83
C CYS A 78 -23.09 14.77 -11.60
N ILE A 79 -24.41 14.88 -11.70
CA ILE A 79 -25.27 15.27 -10.57
C ILE A 79 -25.76 13.99 -9.87
N GLY A 80 -25.45 13.86 -8.58
CA GLY A 80 -25.69 12.64 -7.80
C GLY A 80 -24.67 11.53 -8.10
N PRO A 81 -24.98 10.25 -7.77
CA PRO A 81 -24.06 9.14 -8.02
C PRO A 81 -23.81 8.93 -9.50
N CYS A 82 -22.54 8.71 -9.88
CA CYS A 82 -22.22 8.40 -11.28
C CYS A 82 -22.87 7.09 -11.72
N ASP A 83 -23.57 7.12 -12.86
CA ASP A 83 -24.09 5.91 -13.52
C ASP A 83 -22.96 5.20 -14.29
N PRO A 84 -22.64 3.92 -13.99
CA PRO A 84 -21.60 3.15 -14.68
C PRO A 84 -21.88 2.96 -16.18
N LYS A 85 -23.11 3.20 -16.64
CA LYS A 85 -23.51 3.18 -18.06
C LYS A 85 -23.40 4.54 -18.75
N SER A 86 -23.07 5.60 -18.01
CA SER A 86 -22.96 6.95 -18.57
C SER A 86 -21.90 7.02 -19.67
N LYS A 87 -22.28 7.63 -20.80
CA LYS A 87 -21.37 7.89 -21.94
C LYS A 87 -20.63 9.23 -21.79
N THR A 88 -21.11 10.11 -20.92
CA THR A 88 -20.60 11.48 -20.77
C THR A 88 -19.69 11.66 -19.57
N CYS A 89 -19.78 10.79 -18.55
CA CYS A 89 -18.96 10.87 -17.34
C CYS A 89 -17.45 10.84 -17.65
N THR A 90 -16.74 11.91 -17.25
CA THR A 90 -15.29 12.06 -17.42
C THR A 90 -14.52 10.92 -16.74
N CYS A 91 -14.93 10.49 -15.55
CA CYS A 91 -14.26 9.42 -14.79
C CYS A 91 -14.38 8.06 -15.50
N ILE A 92 -15.52 7.74 -16.11
CA ILE A 92 -15.67 6.51 -16.91
C ILE A 92 -14.77 6.56 -18.15
N LYS A 93 -14.72 7.71 -18.84
CA LYS A 93 -13.84 7.88 -20.00
C LYS A 93 -12.37 7.70 -19.59
N ARG A 94 -11.97 8.26 -18.44
CA ARG A 94 -10.63 8.05 -17.85
C ARG A 94 -10.40 6.57 -17.56
N GLN A 95 -11.30 5.89 -16.86
CA GLN A 95 -11.15 4.47 -16.54
C GLN A 95 -11.00 3.59 -17.80
N LYS A 96 -11.84 3.80 -18.81
CA LYS A 96 -11.79 3.03 -20.07
C LYS A 96 -10.50 3.23 -20.84
N LYS A 97 -9.98 4.45 -20.86
CA LYS A 97 -8.71 4.78 -21.51
C LYS A 97 -7.54 3.93 -20.97
N TRP A 98 -7.56 3.61 -19.68
CA TRP A 98 -6.45 2.96 -18.99
C TRP A 98 -6.62 1.46 -18.75
N ALA A 99 -7.83 0.92 -18.91
CA ALA A 99 -8.07 -0.51 -18.78
C ALA A 99 -7.79 -1.30 -20.07
N ASP A 100 -7.73 -0.64 -21.24
CA ASP A 100 -7.43 -1.25 -22.55
C ASP A 100 -8.11 -2.61 -22.81
N ASP A 101 -9.35 -2.77 -22.34
CA ASP A 101 -10.13 -3.99 -22.46
C ASP A 101 -11.60 -3.66 -22.73
N SER A 102 -12.08 -4.14 -23.87
CA SER A 102 -13.48 -4.02 -24.29
C SER A 102 -14.48 -4.63 -23.30
N SER A 103 -14.01 -5.51 -22.41
CA SER A 103 -14.80 -6.12 -21.34
C SER A 103 -15.12 -5.14 -20.19
N VAL A 104 -14.34 -4.06 -20.03
CA VAL A 104 -14.54 -3.06 -18.97
C VAL A 104 -15.68 -2.10 -19.32
N LYS A 105 -16.87 -2.44 -18.84
CA LYS A 105 -18.11 -1.66 -19.02
C LYS A 105 -18.38 -0.76 -17.81
N GLY A 106 -17.68 0.38 -17.74
CA GLY A 106 -17.92 1.41 -16.72
C GLY A 106 -16.77 1.53 -15.72
N PHE A 107 -17.11 1.57 -14.43
CA PHE A 107 -16.14 1.57 -13.33
C PHE A 107 -15.67 0.14 -12.99
N LEU A 108 -14.56 0.03 -12.25
CA LEU A 108 -14.03 -1.26 -11.80
C LEU A 108 -14.71 -1.81 -10.55
N TYR A 109 -15.69 -1.09 -10.00
CA TYR A 109 -16.48 -1.52 -8.85
C TYR A 109 -17.88 -1.95 -9.24
N ASN A 110 -18.42 -2.94 -8.53
CA ASN A 110 -19.83 -3.25 -8.57
C ASN A 110 -20.63 -2.44 -7.53
N LYS A 111 -21.96 -2.61 -7.49
CA LYS A 111 -22.85 -1.95 -6.53
C LYS A 111 -22.59 -2.34 -5.06
N LYS A 112 -21.87 -3.44 -4.81
CA LYS A 112 -21.44 -3.89 -3.48
C LYS A 112 -20.04 -3.40 -3.13
N GLU A 113 -19.51 -2.42 -3.89
CA GLU A 113 -18.19 -1.82 -3.70
C GLU A 113 -17.04 -2.84 -3.82
N LYS A 114 -17.24 -3.92 -4.59
CA LYS A 114 -16.20 -4.91 -4.85
C LYS A 114 -15.55 -4.66 -6.20
N LEU A 115 -14.23 -4.76 -6.22
CA LEU A 115 -13.44 -4.79 -7.45
C LEU A 115 -13.90 -5.98 -8.33
N THR A 116 -14.18 -5.70 -9.60
CA THR A 116 -14.80 -6.67 -10.53
C THR A 116 -13.79 -7.39 -11.41
N THR A 117 -12.51 -7.06 -11.30
CA THR A 117 -11.43 -7.62 -12.12
C THR A 117 -10.20 -7.89 -11.26
N ASP A 118 -9.45 -8.93 -11.62
CA ASP A 118 -8.15 -9.30 -11.08
C ASP A 118 -7.01 -9.06 -12.08
N LYS A 119 -7.29 -8.36 -13.19
CA LYS A 119 -6.31 -8.05 -14.23
C LYS A 119 -5.32 -6.94 -13.86
N GLY A 120 -5.39 -6.40 -12.64
CA GLY A 120 -4.49 -5.35 -12.16
C GLY A 120 -4.65 -3.99 -12.86
N TYR A 121 -5.80 -3.71 -13.49
CA TYR A 121 -6.03 -2.40 -14.13
C TYR A 121 -5.97 -1.27 -13.10
N PRO A 122 -5.36 -0.13 -13.44
CA PRO A 122 -5.33 1.02 -12.56
C PRO A 122 -6.75 1.55 -12.30
N ILE A 123 -7.04 1.85 -11.04
CA ILE A 123 -8.33 2.37 -10.60
C ILE A 123 -8.31 3.91 -10.68
N PHE A 124 -9.32 4.49 -11.31
CA PHE A 124 -9.55 5.93 -11.29
C PHE A 124 -10.86 6.27 -10.59
N GLU A 125 -10.77 6.70 -9.34
CA GLU A 125 -11.93 7.12 -8.57
C GLU A 125 -12.41 8.51 -8.96
N CYS A 126 -13.66 8.79 -8.62
CA CYS A 126 -14.14 10.16 -8.48
C CYS A 126 -13.40 10.82 -7.32
N ASN A 127 -13.15 12.11 -7.46
CA ASN A 127 -12.21 12.85 -6.63
C ASN A 127 -12.80 14.21 -6.22
N ASP A 128 -11.99 15.07 -5.61
CA ASP A 128 -12.44 16.36 -5.08
C ASP A 128 -12.84 17.36 -6.18
N ALA A 129 -12.43 17.12 -7.43
CA ALA A 129 -12.84 17.91 -8.58
C ALA A 129 -14.15 17.39 -9.24
N CYS A 130 -14.75 16.32 -8.71
CA CYS A 130 -16.01 15.77 -9.21
C CYS A 130 -17.23 16.37 -8.50
N GLU A 131 -18.29 16.62 -9.24
CA GLU A 131 -19.58 17.10 -8.71
C GLU A 131 -20.51 15.97 -8.25
N CYS A 132 -20.12 14.71 -8.47
CA CYS A 132 -20.91 13.57 -8.03
C CYS A 132 -20.88 13.43 -6.50
N SER A 133 -21.99 12.97 -5.94
CA SER A 133 -22.19 12.83 -4.50
C SER A 133 -21.25 11.79 -3.83
N GLU A 134 -21.18 11.82 -2.50
CA GLU A 134 -20.32 10.94 -1.69
C GLU A 134 -20.72 9.45 -1.73
N ASP A 135 -21.99 9.16 -2.00
CA ASP A 135 -22.52 7.82 -2.22
C ASP A 135 -22.25 7.29 -3.64
N CYS A 136 -21.48 8.04 -4.46
CA CYS A 136 -21.02 7.58 -5.76
C CYS A 136 -20.28 6.24 -5.65
N MET A 137 -20.68 5.27 -6.47
CA MET A 137 -20.08 3.93 -6.47
C MET A 137 -18.57 3.93 -6.80
N ASN A 138 -18.06 5.01 -7.41
CA ASN A 138 -16.66 5.18 -7.78
C ASN A 138 -15.85 5.99 -6.74
N ARG A 139 -16.13 5.81 -5.46
CA ARG A 139 -15.41 6.42 -4.30
C ARG A 139 -15.14 5.39 -3.20
N VAL A 140 -14.80 4.15 -3.56
CA VAL A 140 -14.66 3.03 -2.60
C VAL A 140 -13.44 3.23 -1.70
N ILE A 141 -12.28 3.57 -2.27
CA ILE A 141 -11.04 3.82 -1.54
C ILE A 141 -11.19 5.04 -0.65
N GLY A 142 -11.78 6.12 -1.18
CA GLY A 142 -12.04 7.35 -0.42
C GLY A 142 -12.96 7.18 0.79
N ARG A 143 -13.78 6.11 0.83
CA ARG A 143 -14.64 5.79 1.98
C ARG A 143 -13.95 4.98 3.09
N GLY A 144 -12.70 4.57 2.89
CA GLY A 144 -11.92 3.86 3.90
C GLY A 144 -12.30 2.39 4.06
N ARG A 145 -11.63 1.72 5.01
CA ARG A 145 -11.77 0.28 5.24
C ARG A 145 -13.13 -0.06 5.86
N LYS A 146 -13.74 -1.13 5.35
CA LYS A 146 -14.96 -1.73 5.93
C LYS A 146 -14.73 -3.12 6.53
N ALA A 147 -13.60 -3.76 6.21
CA ALA A 147 -13.25 -5.07 6.74
C ALA A 147 -12.87 -4.99 8.22
N GLU A 148 -13.39 -5.92 9.02
CA GLU A 148 -12.98 -6.15 10.40
C GLU A 148 -11.73 -7.03 10.42
N ILE A 149 -10.66 -6.50 11.00
CA ILE A 149 -9.34 -7.12 11.01
C ILE A 149 -8.67 -6.98 12.37
N SER A 150 -7.79 -7.92 12.66
CA SER A 150 -6.91 -7.88 13.83
C SER A 150 -5.46 -8.05 13.41
N ILE A 151 -4.56 -7.44 14.18
CA ILE A 151 -3.12 -7.64 14.07
C ILE A 151 -2.74 -8.67 15.14
N GLN A 152 -2.21 -9.82 14.72
CA GLN A 152 -1.93 -10.94 15.60
C GLN A 152 -0.48 -11.40 15.49
N LEU A 153 0.09 -11.89 16.59
CA LEU A 153 1.42 -12.50 16.56
C LEU A 153 1.33 -13.89 15.91
N THR A 154 1.99 -14.07 14.77
CA THR A 154 2.16 -15.36 14.08
C THR A 154 3.23 -16.22 14.74
N ASP A 155 3.24 -17.52 14.43
CA ASP A 155 4.24 -18.44 15.00
C ASP A 155 5.65 -18.25 14.43
N LYS A 156 5.79 -17.78 13.18
CA LYS A 156 7.09 -17.77 12.46
C LYS A 156 7.46 -16.44 11.79
N LYS A 157 6.50 -15.58 11.46
CA LYS A 157 6.70 -14.37 10.63
C LYS A 157 6.59 -13.06 11.42
N GLY A 158 6.54 -13.12 12.75
CA GLY A 158 6.29 -11.94 13.58
C GLY A 158 4.81 -11.59 13.59
N TRP A 159 4.45 -10.33 13.37
CA TRP A 159 3.04 -9.88 13.37
C TRP A 159 2.41 -10.04 12.00
N GLY A 160 1.15 -10.48 11.96
CA GLY A 160 0.33 -10.68 10.77
C GLY A 160 -1.01 -9.95 10.89
N VAL A 161 -1.73 -9.78 9.78
CA VAL A 161 -3.10 -9.26 9.77
C VAL A 161 -4.06 -10.38 9.46
N PHE A 162 -5.17 -10.47 10.19
CA PHE A 162 -6.14 -11.54 10.08
C PHE A 162 -7.54 -10.99 9.90
N ALA A 163 -8.37 -11.70 9.16
CA ALA A 163 -9.77 -11.36 8.98
C ALA A 163 -10.59 -11.78 10.21
N ASP A 164 -11.25 -10.84 10.90
CA ASP A 164 -12.09 -11.19 12.06
C ASP A 164 -13.45 -11.77 11.62
N LYS A 165 -13.86 -11.47 10.39
CA LYS A 165 -15.09 -11.94 9.74
C LYS A 165 -14.78 -12.33 8.29
N PRO A 166 -15.65 -13.13 7.63
CA PRO A 166 -15.47 -13.45 6.22
C PRO A 166 -15.42 -12.19 5.35
N ILE A 167 -14.45 -12.11 4.43
CA ILE A 167 -14.26 -10.99 3.52
C ILE A 167 -14.45 -11.49 2.09
N GLN A 168 -15.35 -10.85 1.34
CA GLN A 168 -15.63 -11.23 -0.05
C GLN A 168 -14.51 -10.79 -1.00
N LYS A 169 -14.29 -11.53 -2.09
CA LYS A 169 -13.42 -11.14 -3.22
C LYS A 169 -13.71 -9.70 -3.67
N GLY A 170 -12.65 -8.97 -3.99
CA GLY A 170 -12.68 -7.58 -4.43
C GLY A 170 -12.92 -6.55 -3.32
N THR A 171 -12.88 -6.92 -2.04
CA THR A 171 -13.02 -5.96 -0.94
C THR A 171 -11.76 -5.11 -0.78
N PHE A 172 -11.92 -3.79 -0.74
CA PHE A 172 -10.86 -2.86 -0.33
C PHE A 172 -10.48 -3.06 1.13
N LEU A 173 -9.18 -3.24 1.39
CA LEU A 173 -8.63 -3.41 2.73
C LEU A 173 -7.97 -2.14 3.23
N GLY A 174 -7.13 -1.49 2.41
CA GLY A 174 -6.35 -0.35 2.84
C GLY A 174 -5.38 0.15 1.79
N VAL A 175 -4.63 1.19 2.15
CA VAL A 175 -3.55 1.76 1.35
C VAL A 175 -2.24 1.15 1.85
N TYR A 176 -1.40 0.66 0.95
CA TYR A 176 -0.02 0.34 1.30
C TYR A 176 0.74 1.65 1.56
N ALA A 177 0.59 2.16 2.79
CA ALA A 177 1.09 3.47 3.18
C ALA A 177 2.55 3.41 3.62
N GLY A 178 3.29 4.46 3.29
CA GLY A 178 4.68 4.66 3.65
C GLY A 178 5.16 6.03 3.16
N GLU A 179 6.47 6.23 3.21
CA GLU A 179 7.12 7.40 2.63
C GLU A 179 7.41 7.16 1.16
N MET A 180 6.78 7.93 0.27
CA MET A 180 7.15 8.01 -1.13
C MET A 180 8.48 8.75 -1.23
N ILE A 181 9.52 8.06 -1.66
CA ILE A 181 10.89 8.56 -1.83
C ILE A 181 11.31 8.43 -3.30
N LEU A 182 12.36 9.14 -3.70
CA LEU A 182 12.96 9.00 -5.02
C LEU A 182 13.86 7.76 -5.08
N GLU A 183 14.06 7.21 -6.27
CA GLU A 183 14.88 6.00 -6.53
C GLU A 183 16.28 6.08 -5.87
N ALA A 184 16.98 7.20 -6.03
CA ALA A 184 18.31 7.38 -5.43
C ALA A 184 18.30 7.28 -3.89
N GLU A 185 17.25 7.79 -3.23
CA GLU A 185 17.09 7.66 -1.78
C GLU A 185 16.72 6.21 -1.40
N ALA A 186 15.92 5.53 -2.23
CA ALA A 186 15.56 4.13 -2.03
C ALA A 186 16.79 3.22 -2.12
N ASP A 187 17.68 3.44 -3.09
CA ASP A 187 18.94 2.72 -3.24
C ASP A 187 19.85 2.90 -2.02
N ASP A 188 19.96 4.12 -1.52
CA ASP A 188 20.78 4.42 -0.36
C ASP A 188 20.21 3.82 0.93
N ARG A 189 18.88 3.84 1.10
CA ARG A 189 18.20 3.14 2.19
C ARG A 189 18.31 1.63 2.06
N GLY A 190 18.20 1.09 0.85
CA GLY A 190 18.33 -0.34 0.56
C GLY A 190 19.66 -0.91 1.05
N LYS A 191 20.78 -0.24 0.75
CA LYS A 191 22.12 -0.62 1.25
C LYS A 191 22.17 -0.69 2.78
N LEU A 192 21.48 0.22 3.46
CA LEU A 192 21.40 0.22 4.92
C LEU A 192 20.51 -0.91 5.43
N TYR A 193 19.37 -1.15 4.78
CA TYR A 193 18.38 -2.16 5.15
C TYR A 193 18.89 -3.59 4.95
N ASP A 194 19.67 -3.81 3.90
CA ASP A 194 20.36 -5.09 3.64
C ASP A 194 21.30 -5.46 4.81
N LYS A 195 21.94 -4.46 5.44
CA LYS A 195 22.77 -4.67 6.63
C LYS A 195 21.97 -5.08 7.87
N TYR A 196 20.71 -4.67 7.98
CA TYR A 196 19.82 -4.99 9.09
C TYR A 196 18.83 -6.13 8.81
N GLY A 197 18.84 -6.69 7.58
CA GLY A 197 18.03 -7.84 7.18
C GLY A 197 16.52 -7.57 7.18
N ARG A 198 16.10 -6.33 6.88
CA ARG A 198 14.69 -5.92 6.84
C ARG A 198 14.49 -4.85 5.77
N THR A 199 13.84 -5.21 4.67
CA THR A 199 13.54 -4.29 3.57
C THR A 199 12.03 -4.23 3.36
N TYR A 200 11.45 -3.04 3.48
CA TYR A 200 10.02 -2.79 3.17
C TYR A 200 9.91 -1.69 2.09
N LEU A 201 10.83 -1.73 1.13
CA LEU A 201 10.81 -0.87 -0.05
C LEU A 201 9.89 -1.49 -1.10
N PHE A 202 8.96 -0.70 -1.61
CA PHE A 202 8.06 -1.08 -2.69
C PHE A 202 8.28 -0.15 -3.86
N ASP A 203 8.96 -0.62 -4.90
CA ASP A 203 9.21 0.19 -6.10
C ASP A 203 7.91 0.38 -6.87
N MET A 204 7.62 1.62 -7.27
CA MET A 204 6.50 1.89 -8.18
C MET A 204 6.98 1.73 -9.61
N ASP A 205 7.15 0.48 -10.03
CA ASP A 205 7.37 0.17 -11.43
C ASP A 205 6.08 0.43 -12.22
N PHE A 206 6.19 1.24 -13.27
CA PHE A 206 5.07 1.78 -14.03
C PHE A 206 4.34 0.76 -14.92
N TRP A 207 4.37 -0.52 -14.54
CA TRP A 207 3.84 -1.62 -15.32
C TRP A 207 2.31 -1.53 -15.53
N PHE A 208 1.54 -1.10 -14.53
CA PHE A 208 0.09 -0.81 -14.65
C PHE A 208 -0.21 0.42 -15.53
N LEU A 209 0.81 1.21 -15.88
CA LEU A 209 0.74 2.34 -16.81
C LEU A 209 1.23 1.98 -18.21
N ARG A 210 1.25 0.72 -18.64
CA ARG A 210 1.54 0.35 -20.04
C ARG A 210 0.71 1.15 -21.08
N GLY A 211 -0.45 1.72 -20.70
CA GLY A 211 -1.18 2.70 -21.50
C GLY A 211 -0.45 4.05 -21.74
N LEU A 212 0.39 4.54 -20.81
CA LEU A 212 1.23 5.74 -20.95
C LEU A 212 2.35 5.48 -21.96
N ALA A 213 2.95 4.28 -21.91
CA ALA A 213 3.99 3.86 -22.86
C ALA A 213 3.47 3.78 -24.30
N ARG A 214 2.14 3.66 -24.51
CA ARG A 214 1.52 3.71 -25.83
C ARG A 214 1.13 5.14 -26.28
N GLU A 215 0.88 6.06 -25.35
CA GLU A 215 0.61 7.47 -25.69
C GLU A 215 1.88 8.30 -25.90
N GLN A 216 2.98 7.91 -25.27
CA GLN A 216 4.29 8.49 -25.51
C GLN A 216 5.00 7.63 -26.57
N GLU A 217 4.94 8.03 -27.84
CA GLU A 217 5.76 7.48 -28.94
C GLU A 217 7.28 7.73 -28.70
N LYS A 218 7.85 7.22 -27.61
CA LYS A 218 9.29 7.30 -27.32
C LYS A 218 9.75 6.03 -26.61
N ASP A 219 10.79 5.43 -27.19
CA ASP A 219 11.60 4.30 -26.71
C ASP A 219 11.06 3.55 -25.48
N THR A 220 10.46 2.39 -25.73
CA THR A 220 9.87 1.48 -24.74
C THR A 220 10.89 0.81 -23.80
N ASN A 221 12.15 1.24 -23.77
CA ASN A 221 13.21 0.61 -22.99
C ASN A 221 13.57 1.31 -21.68
N GLN A 222 12.92 2.41 -21.29
CA GLN A 222 13.24 3.05 -20.01
C GLN A 222 12.12 3.93 -19.44
N VAL A 223 11.01 3.32 -19.03
CA VAL A 223 10.13 3.98 -18.04
C VAL A 223 10.64 3.54 -16.66
N SER A 224 11.73 4.17 -16.19
CA SER A 224 12.30 3.85 -14.87
C SER A 224 11.33 4.24 -13.76
N SER A 225 11.22 3.41 -12.73
CA SER A 225 10.49 3.72 -11.50
C SER A 225 11.10 4.98 -10.88
N THR A 226 10.36 6.10 -10.89
CA THR A 226 10.91 7.37 -10.37
C THR A 226 10.76 7.47 -8.86
N HIS A 227 9.96 6.60 -8.25
CA HIS A 227 9.57 6.68 -6.86
C HIS A 227 9.39 5.28 -6.25
N THR A 228 9.63 5.17 -4.94
CA THR A 228 9.50 3.96 -4.13
C THR A 228 8.69 4.29 -2.88
N ILE A 229 7.81 3.41 -2.42
CA ILE A 229 7.15 3.52 -1.12
C ILE A 229 7.98 2.78 -0.08
N ASP A 230 8.59 3.51 0.83
CA ASP A 230 9.28 2.97 1.99
C ASP A 230 8.30 2.81 3.16
N ALA A 231 7.96 1.56 3.45
CA ALA A 231 7.15 1.15 4.58
C ALA A 231 8.02 0.48 5.67
N PHE A 232 9.28 0.85 5.84
CA PHE A 232 10.11 0.37 6.96
C PHE A 232 10.38 1.49 7.95
N HIS A 233 10.85 2.61 7.41
CA HIS A 233 11.52 3.72 8.08
C HIS A 233 11.99 3.38 9.52
N VAL A 234 13.25 2.97 9.65
CA VAL A 234 13.96 2.98 10.94
C VAL A 234 14.25 4.45 11.26
N GLY A 235 13.71 4.93 12.38
CA GLY A 235 13.84 6.31 12.83
C GLY A 235 15.24 6.89 12.65
N ASN A 236 15.31 8.10 12.09
CA ASN A 236 16.46 9.00 12.13
C ASN A 236 17.84 8.31 12.16
N VAL A 237 18.34 7.92 11.00
CA VAL A 237 19.79 7.92 10.79
C VAL A 237 20.10 8.75 9.53
N ARG A 238 19.80 10.05 9.58
CA ARG A 238 20.74 10.99 8.95
C ARG A 238 22.02 10.89 9.77
N ILE A 239 22.99 10.11 9.27
CA ILE A 239 24.38 10.38 9.63
C ILE A 239 24.64 11.77 9.04
N HIS A 240 24.52 12.79 9.88
CA HIS A 240 25.11 14.09 9.56
C HIS A 240 26.61 13.84 9.39
N THR A 241 27.07 13.59 8.18
CA THR A 241 28.43 13.98 7.84
C THR A 241 28.51 15.49 8.08
N ILE A 242 29.53 15.88 8.83
CA ILE A 242 29.68 17.13 9.60
C ILE A 242 29.63 18.44 8.76
N SER A 243 29.28 18.42 7.47
CA SER A 243 29.43 19.57 6.58
C SER A 243 28.20 20.48 6.38
N ASP A 244 26.96 20.02 6.56
CA ASP A 244 25.79 20.84 6.18
C ASP A 244 25.18 21.62 7.34
N ARG A 245 25.88 22.68 7.76
CA ARG A 245 25.33 23.78 8.59
C ARG A 245 24.83 24.90 7.68
N ALA A 246 23.71 24.71 7.00
CA ALA A 246 23.04 25.79 6.28
C ALA A 246 21.53 25.55 6.08
N SER A 247 20.80 25.28 7.17
CA SER A 247 19.36 25.61 7.22
C SER A 247 18.95 25.80 8.67
N THR A 248 18.56 27.02 9.02
CA THR A 248 18.15 27.45 10.37
C THR A 248 16.64 27.35 10.58
N GLU A 249 16.02 26.33 10.00
CA GLU A 249 14.64 25.95 10.32
C GLU A 249 14.71 24.57 10.99
N PRO A 250 14.26 24.39 12.24
CA PRO A 250 14.17 23.07 12.84
C PRO A 250 13.10 22.30 12.08
N LEU A 251 13.50 21.48 11.09
CA LEU A 251 12.61 20.52 10.45
C LEU A 251 11.97 19.68 11.57
N PRO A 252 10.64 19.70 11.72
CA PRO A 252 10.00 18.89 12.75
C PRO A 252 10.36 17.43 12.48
N PHE A 253 11.08 16.84 13.44
CA PHE A 253 11.46 15.45 13.59
C PHE A 253 10.54 14.53 12.76
N PHE A 254 11.00 14.05 11.60
CA PHE A 254 10.20 13.26 10.66
C PHE A 254 9.59 12.05 11.37
N LEU A 255 8.26 12.06 11.49
CA LEU A 255 7.48 11.02 12.15
C LEU A 255 7.22 9.88 11.16
N LEU A 256 7.70 8.71 11.54
CA LEU A 256 7.58 7.39 10.95
C LEU A 256 6.11 7.06 10.66
N SER A 257 5.52 7.40 9.52
CA SER A 257 4.06 7.28 9.34
C SER A 257 3.68 6.05 8.50
N MET A 258 2.90 5.11 9.04
CA MET A 258 2.61 3.80 8.42
C MET A 258 1.19 3.25 8.70
N GLN A 259 0.64 2.39 7.84
CA GLN A 259 -0.68 1.74 8.03
C GLN A 259 -0.54 0.30 8.54
N PHE A 260 -1.65 -0.32 8.99
CA PHE A 260 -1.73 -1.75 9.34
C PHE A 260 -1.22 -2.69 8.23
N THR A 261 -1.26 -2.25 6.97
CA THR A 261 -0.84 -3.01 5.79
C THR A 261 0.64 -3.41 5.82
N ARG A 262 1.47 -2.74 6.63
CA ARG A 262 2.86 -3.14 6.91
C ARG A 262 2.99 -4.52 7.55
N PHE A 263 1.93 -4.98 8.21
CA PHE A 263 1.88 -6.27 8.91
C PHE A 263 1.32 -7.38 8.02
N LEU A 264 0.95 -7.08 6.77
CA LEU A 264 0.55 -8.12 5.83
C LEU A 264 1.77 -8.92 5.42
N ASN A 265 1.77 -10.21 5.73
CA ASN A 265 2.88 -11.10 5.42
C ASN A 265 2.87 -11.55 3.96
N HIS A 266 4.03 -11.99 3.50
CA HIS A 266 4.16 -12.68 2.23
C HIS A 266 3.53 -14.08 2.26
N SER A 267 2.88 -14.45 1.16
CA SER A 267 2.51 -15.83 0.83
C SER A 267 2.73 -16.08 -0.67
N CYS A 268 3.15 -17.31 -1.01
CA CYS A 268 3.19 -17.81 -2.40
C CYS A 268 1.77 -18.08 -2.94
N GLU A 269 0.82 -18.34 -2.05
CA GLU A 269 -0.61 -18.43 -2.35
C GLU A 269 -1.35 -17.32 -1.59
N PRO A 270 -1.26 -16.06 -2.05
CA PRO A 270 -1.83 -14.95 -1.31
C PRO A 270 -3.36 -15.02 -1.23
N ASN A 271 -3.98 -14.05 -0.57
CA ASN A 271 -5.43 -13.78 -0.71
C ASN A 271 -5.73 -12.31 -1.02
N CYS A 272 -4.68 -11.47 -1.05
CA CYS A 272 -4.73 -10.06 -1.38
C CYS A 272 -3.85 -9.74 -2.60
N GLN A 273 -4.20 -8.66 -3.30
CA GLN A 273 -3.47 -8.09 -4.42
C GLN A 273 -3.29 -6.58 -4.22
N ILE A 274 -2.21 -6.03 -4.76
CA ILE A 274 -1.98 -4.58 -4.79
C ILE A 274 -2.47 -4.03 -6.13
N VAL A 275 -3.18 -2.91 -6.09
CA VAL A 275 -3.74 -2.24 -7.27
C VAL A 275 -3.36 -0.76 -7.26
N ALA A 276 -2.79 -0.27 -8.35
CA ALA A 276 -2.50 1.15 -8.51
C ALA A 276 -3.81 1.94 -8.61
N SER A 277 -3.94 2.98 -7.79
CA SER A 277 -5.18 3.75 -7.65
C SER A 277 -4.94 5.25 -7.67
N TYR A 278 -5.87 5.98 -8.28
CA TYR A 278 -5.83 7.43 -8.41
C TYR A 278 -7.15 8.03 -7.92
N VAL A 279 -7.07 8.69 -6.76
CA VAL A 279 -8.18 9.48 -6.19
C VAL A 279 -7.87 10.96 -6.42
N ASN A 280 -7.09 11.56 -5.51
CA ASN A 280 -6.66 12.95 -5.54
C ASN A 280 -5.20 13.11 -6.01
N GLU A 281 -4.81 12.36 -7.04
CA GLU A 281 -3.49 12.50 -7.69
C GLU A 281 -3.68 12.68 -9.21
N PRO A 282 -3.30 13.84 -9.77
CA PRO A 282 -3.31 14.08 -11.21
C PRO A 282 -2.06 13.53 -11.91
N ASP A 283 -0.95 13.34 -11.18
CA ASP A 283 0.27 12.79 -11.73
C ASP A 283 0.16 11.26 -11.85
N MET A 284 0.23 10.77 -13.08
CA MET A 284 0.14 9.35 -13.35
C MET A 284 1.33 8.58 -12.76
N HIS A 285 2.46 9.23 -12.49
CA HIS A 285 3.65 8.58 -11.94
C HIS A 285 3.62 8.40 -10.41
N LYS A 286 2.55 8.83 -9.74
CA LYS A 286 2.45 8.76 -8.27
C LYS A 286 1.18 8.04 -7.81
N PRO A 287 0.90 6.80 -8.27
CA PRO A 287 -0.27 6.07 -7.83
C PRO A 287 -0.28 5.90 -6.31
N THR A 288 -1.47 5.81 -5.74
CA THR A 288 -1.66 5.23 -4.42
C THR A 288 -1.76 3.72 -4.58
N LEU A 289 -0.90 2.97 -3.90
CA LEU A 289 -0.97 1.51 -3.88
C LEU A 289 -2.04 1.09 -2.88
N THR A 290 -3.07 0.39 -3.36
CA THR A 290 -4.18 -0.07 -2.52
C THR A 290 -4.26 -1.58 -2.53
N ILE A 291 -4.77 -2.14 -1.43
CA ILE A 291 -4.85 -3.58 -1.24
C ILE A 291 -6.31 -4.01 -1.33
N PHE A 292 -6.56 -5.00 -2.17
CA PHE A 292 -7.86 -5.64 -2.35
C PHE A 292 -7.73 -7.16 -2.15
N THR A 293 -8.75 -7.80 -1.60
CA THR A 293 -8.83 -9.27 -1.61
C THR A 293 -9.02 -9.77 -3.06
N TYR A 294 -8.28 -10.77 -3.52
CA TYR A 294 -8.47 -11.36 -4.86
C TYR A 294 -9.27 -12.68 -4.86
N LYS A 295 -9.53 -13.24 -3.67
CA LYS A 295 -10.45 -14.37 -3.42
C LYS A 295 -11.27 -14.09 -2.14
N ASP A 296 -12.28 -14.92 -1.88
CA ASP A 296 -13.00 -14.88 -0.61
C ASP A 296 -12.05 -15.33 0.52
N VAL A 297 -12.11 -14.66 1.67
CA VAL A 297 -11.28 -14.89 2.85
C VAL A 297 -12.17 -15.32 4.00
N GLN A 298 -11.80 -16.38 4.70
CA GLN A 298 -12.55 -16.88 5.85
C GLN A 298 -12.22 -16.11 7.13
N ALA A 299 -13.12 -16.16 8.12
CA ALA A 299 -12.80 -15.63 9.45
C ALA A 299 -11.63 -16.43 10.07
N GLY A 300 -10.67 -15.72 10.65
CA GLY A 300 -9.43 -16.27 11.21
C GLY A 300 -8.33 -16.54 10.17
N GLU A 301 -8.57 -16.31 8.88
CA GLU A 301 -7.55 -16.47 7.85
C GLU A 301 -6.59 -15.27 7.83
N GLU A 302 -5.30 -15.53 7.64
CA GLU A 302 -4.27 -14.49 7.51
C GLU A 302 -4.39 -13.78 6.15
N LEU A 303 -4.42 -12.46 6.17
CA LEU A 303 -4.37 -11.62 4.98
C LEU A 303 -2.91 -11.51 4.51
N THR A 304 -2.66 -11.93 3.27
CA THR A 304 -1.31 -12.02 2.70
C THR A 304 -1.30 -11.58 1.25
N PHE A 305 -0.18 -11.00 0.80
CA PHE A 305 0.04 -10.66 -0.61
C PHE A 305 1.39 -11.20 -1.10
N ALA A 306 1.55 -11.34 -2.41
CA ALA A 306 2.83 -11.74 -2.98
C ALA A 306 3.79 -10.55 -2.97
N TYR A 307 4.98 -10.73 -2.39
CA TYR A 307 6.03 -9.71 -2.34
C TYR A 307 6.87 -9.72 -3.62
N HIS A 308 6.67 -10.68 -4.49
CA HIS A 308 7.09 -10.61 -5.87
C HIS A 308 5.80 -10.44 -6.67
N GLY A 309 5.82 -9.70 -7.79
CA GLY A 309 4.65 -9.63 -8.66
C GLY A 309 4.09 -11.02 -8.95
N LEU A 310 2.84 -11.12 -9.38
CA LEU A 310 2.25 -12.40 -9.83
C LEU A 310 2.87 -12.84 -11.18
N GLY A 311 4.20 -12.98 -11.23
CA GLY A 311 5.00 -13.34 -12.40
C GLY A 311 6.27 -14.05 -11.95
N LEU A 312 6.38 -15.30 -12.37
CA LEU A 312 7.49 -16.22 -12.16
C LEU A 312 8.75 -15.72 -12.88
N ASP A 313 9.84 -15.52 -12.15
CA ASP A 313 11.19 -15.68 -12.70
C ASP A 313 11.71 -17.04 -12.21
N GLU A 314 11.57 -18.07 -13.06
CA GLU A 314 12.24 -19.39 -12.88
C GLU A 314 13.70 -19.37 -13.37
N ASP A 315 14.31 -18.18 -13.55
CA ASP A 315 15.73 -18.04 -13.91
C ASP A 315 16.56 -17.37 -12.79
N ASP A 316 16.10 -17.41 -11.53
CA ASP A 316 17.03 -17.31 -10.39
C ASP A 316 17.51 -18.73 -10.08
N PRO A 317 18.82 -19.03 -10.13
CA PRO A 317 19.32 -20.39 -9.98
C PRO A 317 18.81 -20.97 -8.66
N GLU A 318 18.28 -22.20 -8.71
CA GLU A 318 17.91 -22.98 -7.53
C GLU A 318 19.07 -22.96 -6.52
N GLU A 319 18.99 -22.13 -5.47
CA GLU A 319 19.97 -22.18 -4.40
C GLU A 319 19.70 -23.44 -3.58
N GLU A 320 20.55 -24.45 -3.82
CA GLU A 320 20.63 -25.70 -3.06
C GLU A 320 20.56 -25.41 -1.55
N VAL A 321 19.60 -26.05 -0.89
CA VAL A 321 19.46 -26.00 0.57
C VAL A 321 20.55 -26.89 1.17
N GLU A 322 21.73 -26.35 1.43
CA GLU A 322 22.65 -26.98 2.38
C GLU A 322 22.15 -26.74 3.81
N GLU A 323 21.86 -27.85 4.50
CA GLU A 323 21.52 -27.88 5.92
C GLU A 323 22.73 -27.44 6.77
N SER A 324 22.79 -26.16 7.13
CA SER A 324 23.54 -25.73 8.31
C SER A 324 22.72 -24.71 9.12
N GLY A 325 22.71 -24.91 10.44
CA GLY A 325 21.75 -24.35 11.39
C GLY A 325 21.92 -22.86 11.74
N GLU A 326 21.83 -21.96 10.76
CA GLU A 326 21.65 -20.52 10.98
C GLU A 326 20.36 -20.01 10.34
N MET A 327 19.62 -19.15 11.06
CA MET A 327 18.36 -18.55 10.59
C MET A 327 18.57 -17.81 9.26
N LYS A 328 17.89 -18.27 8.20
CA LYS A 328 17.95 -17.68 6.86
C LYS A 328 17.36 -16.26 6.84
N LYS A 329 18.12 -15.36 6.20
CA LYS A 329 17.77 -13.95 5.91
C LYS A 329 16.66 -13.91 4.85
N ILE A 330 15.70 -12.99 5.00
CA ILE A 330 14.67 -12.71 3.99
C ILE A 330 14.96 -11.33 3.41
N VAL A 331 15.37 -11.28 2.15
CA VAL A 331 15.51 -10.05 1.36
C VAL A 331 14.27 -9.93 0.49
N VAL A 332 13.60 -8.79 0.53
CA VAL A 332 12.38 -8.55 -0.26
C VAL A 332 12.64 -7.38 -1.20
N ARG A 333 12.75 -7.68 -2.50
CA ARG A 333 12.65 -6.69 -3.59
C ARG A 333 11.43 -7.06 -4.43
N ILE A 334 10.51 -6.12 -4.56
CA ILE A 334 9.22 -6.33 -5.21
C ILE A 334 9.28 -5.74 -6.62
N HIS A 335 9.45 -6.59 -7.62
CA HIS A 335 9.29 -6.24 -9.03
C HIS A 335 7.94 -6.78 -9.54
N ILE A 336 7.11 -5.94 -10.16
CA ILE A 336 5.86 -6.30 -10.82
C ILE A 336 6.12 -6.47 -12.32
N THR A 337 6.37 -7.71 -12.73
CA THR A 337 6.42 -8.12 -14.13
C THR A 337 5.22 -9.03 -14.42
N LEU A 338 4.37 -8.72 -15.41
CA LEU A 338 3.53 -9.76 -16.04
C LEU A 338 3.93 -9.98 -17.51
N ARG A 339 4.16 -11.26 -17.82
CA ARG A 339 3.96 -11.85 -19.15
C ARG A 339 2.48 -12.15 -19.37
N GLN A 340 2.08 -12.07 -20.63
CA GLN A 340 0.85 -12.70 -21.12
C GLN A 340 1.09 -14.22 -21.11
N ASN A 341 0.22 -14.99 -20.45
CA ASN A 341 0.08 -16.40 -20.82
C ASN A 341 -0.75 -16.45 -22.10
N GLU A 342 -0.05 -16.61 -23.23
CA GLU A 342 -0.55 -17.52 -24.25
C GLU A 342 -0.12 -18.93 -23.80
N ASP A 343 -1.05 -19.89 -23.93
CA ASP A 343 -0.96 -21.32 -23.60
C ASP A 343 -1.33 -21.75 -22.17
N CYS A 344 -2.64 -22.00 -22.00
CA CYS A 344 -3.19 -23.17 -21.31
C CYS A 344 -4.09 -23.90 -22.31
#